data_AF-A0A383B0Q4-F1
#
_entry.id   AF-A0A383B0Q4-F1
#
_cell.length_a   1.000
_cell.length_b   1.000
_cell.length_c   1.000
_cell.angle_alpha   90.00
_cell.angle_beta   90.00
_cell.angle_gamma   90.00
#
_symmetry.space_group_name_H-M   'P 1'
#
loop_
_entity.id
_entity.type
_entity.pdbx_description
1 polymer ?
#
loop_
_entity_poly.entity_id
_entity_poly.type
_entity_poly.pdbx_seq_one_letter_code
_entity_poly.pdbx_strand_id
1 'polypeptide(L)'
;MTVLQPTDEQVYEVAEQLGISVDAAKVALMQPRFADYVAAYKVVDDMADLLPEIKYPRTPGYRPGPEENPHNAWYYKTEVKGAPEGKLKGRTVALKDNVMLAGVPM
;
A
#
# COMPACT_ATOMS: atom_id res chain seq x y z
N MET A 1 -4.36 -5.94 4.54
CA MET A 1 -3.10 -6.64 4.91
C MET A 1 -3.45 -7.45 6.12
N THR A 2 -3.46 -8.76 5.98
CA THR A 2 -3.93 -9.66 7.03
C THR A 2 -3.06 -9.56 8.27
N VAL A 3 -3.68 -9.28 9.41
CA VAL A 3 -3.00 -9.29 10.72
C VAL A 3 -2.81 -10.75 11.13
N LEU A 4 -1.59 -11.10 11.52
CA LEU A 4 -1.23 -12.45 11.91
C LEU A 4 -1.16 -12.57 13.44
N GLN A 5 -1.35 -13.79 13.93
CA GLN A 5 -1.08 -14.12 15.33
C GLN A 5 0.42 -13.92 15.60
N PRO A 6 0.80 -13.13 16.62
CA PRO A 6 2.20 -12.98 16.99
C PRO A 6 2.74 -14.28 17.60
N THR A 7 3.99 -14.61 17.30
CA THR A 7 4.69 -15.70 18.00
C THR A 7 5.08 -15.26 19.42
N ASP A 8 5.34 -16.22 20.30
CA ASP A 8 5.79 -15.91 21.67
C ASP A 8 7.07 -15.05 21.64
N GLU A 9 8.01 -15.34 20.74
CA GLU A 9 9.25 -14.58 20.54
C GLU A 9 8.97 -13.11 20.20
N GLN A 10 8.01 -12.85 19.31
CA GLN A 10 7.61 -11.49 18.95
C GLN A 10 6.98 -10.76 20.13
N VAL A 11 6.25 -11.47 21.00
CA VAL A 11 5.69 -10.88 22.22
C VAL A 11 6.80 -10.49 23.19
N TYR A 12 7.82 -11.34 23.37
CA TYR A 12 8.98 -11.00 24.20
C TYR A 12 9.76 -9.81 23.66
N GLU A 13 10.05 -9.80 22.35
CA GLU A 13 10.81 -8.73 21.70
C GLU A 13 10.12 -7.36 21.87
N VAL A 14 8.81 -7.30 21.61
CA VAL A 14 8.04 -6.06 21.77
C VAL A 14 7.92 -5.66 23.24
N ALA A 15 7.76 -6.63 24.15
CA ALA A 15 7.71 -6.32 25.58
C ALA A 15 9.03 -5.71 26.07
N GLU A 16 10.17 -6.21 25.62
CA GLU A 16 11.49 -5.62 25.91
C GLU A 16 11.61 -4.19 25.35
N GLN A 17 11.21 -3.96 24.09
CA GLN A 17 11.21 -2.62 23.48
C GLN A 17 10.34 -1.62 24.25
N LEU A 18 9.24 -2.08 24.85
CA LEU A 18 8.34 -1.28 25.67
C LEU A 18 8.77 -1.17 27.13
N GLY A 19 9.86 -1.82 27.55
CA GLY A 19 10.32 -1.86 28.94
C GLY A 19 9.39 -2.64 29.88
N ILE A 20 8.59 -3.57 29.35
CA ILE A 20 7.63 -4.39 30.08
C ILE A 20 8.26 -5.76 30.35
N SER A 21 8.36 -6.15 31.62
CA SER A 21 8.77 -7.50 31.99
C SER A 21 7.62 -8.51 31.84
N VAL A 22 7.74 -9.38 30.84
CA VAL A 22 6.83 -10.52 30.62
C VAL A 22 7.58 -11.84 30.77
N ASP A 23 6.89 -12.83 31.34
CA ASP A 23 7.36 -14.21 31.44
C ASP A 23 6.47 -15.12 30.60
N ALA A 24 6.84 -16.40 30.50
CA ALA A 24 6.09 -17.38 29.71
C ALA A 24 4.62 -17.53 30.15
N ALA A 25 4.33 -17.35 31.45
CA ALA A 25 2.95 -17.43 31.94
C ALA A 25 2.11 -16.24 31.45
N LYS A 26 2.68 -15.03 31.47
CA LYS A 26 2.02 -13.82 30.93
C LYS A 26 1.84 -13.92 29.42
N VAL A 27 2.84 -14.41 28.68
CA VAL A 27 2.72 -14.62 27.23
C VAL A 27 1.60 -15.62 26.92
N ALA A 28 1.57 -16.77 27.60
CA ALA A 28 0.49 -17.74 27.45
C ALA A 28 -0.90 -17.16 27.78
N LEU A 29 -0.98 -16.21 28.71
CA LEU A 29 -2.21 -15.49 29.03
C LEU A 29 -2.59 -14.45 27.97
N MET A 30 -1.62 -13.82 27.31
CA MET A 30 -1.85 -12.83 26.26
C MET A 30 -2.23 -13.47 24.93
N GLN A 31 -1.70 -14.65 24.61
CA GLN A 31 -1.89 -15.31 23.32
C GLN A 31 -3.36 -15.49 22.91
N PRO A 32 -4.27 -15.99 23.77
CA PRO A 32 -5.70 -16.07 23.43
C PRO A 32 -6.34 -14.69 23.16
N ARG A 33 -5.92 -13.64 23.87
CA ARG A 33 -6.44 -12.28 23.67
C ARG A 33 -5.99 -11.70 22.33
N PHE A 34 -4.76 -11.99 21.92
CA PHE A 34 -4.30 -11.62 20.58
C PHE A 34 -5.12 -12.31 19.50
N ALA A 35 -5.53 -13.57 19.71
CA ALA A 35 -6.39 -14.27 18.77
C ALA A 35 -7.75 -13.56 18.60
N ASP A 36 -8.35 -13.05 19.69
CA ASP A 36 -9.57 -12.27 19.62
C ASP A 36 -9.38 -10.97 18.81
N TYR A 37 -8.25 -10.27 18.99
CA TYR A 37 -7.94 -9.08 18.20
C TYR A 37 -7.69 -9.40 16.72
N VAL A 38 -6.93 -10.47 16.43
CA VAL A 38 -6.70 -10.94 15.06
C VAL A 38 -8.02 -11.27 14.38
N ALA A 39 -8.95 -11.93 15.09
CA ALA A 39 -10.29 -12.21 14.58
C ALA A 39 -11.05 -10.93 14.23
N ALA A 40 -10.98 -9.89 15.08
CA ALA A 40 -11.59 -8.59 14.78
C ALA A 40 -10.97 -7.91 13.55
N TYR A 41 -9.64 -7.93 13.41
CA TYR A 41 -8.97 -7.41 12.21
C TYR A 41 -9.34 -8.19 10.95
N LYS A 42 -9.53 -9.50 11.05
CA LYS A 42 -9.98 -10.32 9.93
C LYS A 42 -11.35 -9.87 9.40
N VAL A 43 -12.28 -9.47 10.27
CA VAL A 43 -13.57 -8.94 9.83
C VAL A 43 -13.37 -7.72 8.93
N VAL A 44 -12.42 -6.84 9.25
CA VAL A 44 -12.09 -5.66 8.43
C VAL A 44 -11.41 -6.07 7.12
N ASP A 45 -10.46 -7.01 7.15
CA ASP A 45 -9.74 -7.50 5.95
C ASP A 45 -10.68 -8.22 4.97
N ASP A 46 -11.77 -8.81 5.46
CA ASP A 46 -12.83 -9.45 4.65
C ASP A 46 -13.87 -8.45 4.09
N MET A 47 -13.84 -7.17 4.50
CA MET A 47 -14.76 -6.17 3.96
C MET A 47 -14.44 -5.87 2.49
N ALA A 48 -15.47 -5.58 1.70
CA ALA A 48 -15.28 -5.17 0.32
C ALA A 48 -14.58 -3.81 0.23
N ASP A 49 -13.58 -3.71 -0.65
CA ASP A 49 -12.99 -2.43 -1.01
C ASP A 49 -13.98 -1.59 -1.82
N LEU A 50 -14.53 -0.55 -1.20
CA LEU A 50 -15.43 0.40 -1.84
C LEU A 50 -14.65 1.41 -2.69
N LEU A 51 -14.05 0.94 -3.78
CA LEU A 51 -13.29 1.79 -4.70
C LEU A 51 -14.22 2.73 -5.49
N PRO A 52 -13.80 3.98 -5.75
CA PRO A 52 -14.56 4.91 -6.57
C PRO A 52 -14.61 4.43 -8.03
N GLU A 53 -15.65 4.85 -8.76
CA GLU A 53 -15.77 4.56 -10.19
C GLU A 53 -14.55 5.08 -10.98
N ILE A 54 -14.10 4.26 -11.92
CA ILE A 54 -13.02 4.63 -12.84
C ILE A 54 -13.58 5.57 -13.90
N LYS A 55 -13.46 6.87 -13.65
CA LYS A 55 -13.92 7.90 -14.61
C LYS A 55 -13.10 7.94 -15.90
N TYR A 56 -11.79 7.73 -15.81
CA TYR A 56 -10.86 7.75 -16.94
C TYR A 56 -10.00 6.48 -16.90
N PRO A 57 -10.19 5.54 -17.85
CA PRO A 57 -9.35 4.36 -17.97
C PRO A 57 -7.88 4.75 -18.19
N ARG A 58 -6.99 3.97 -17.61
CA ARG A 58 -5.53 4.18 -17.69
C ARG A 58 -4.91 3.01 -18.43
N THR A 59 -3.85 3.26 -19.17
CA THR A 59 -3.01 2.19 -19.72
C THR A 59 -1.89 1.88 -18.72
N PRO A 60 -1.41 0.63 -18.64
CA PRO A 60 -0.31 0.27 -17.72
C PRO A 60 1.01 1.01 -18.05
N GLY A 61 1.09 1.62 -19.23
CA GLY A 61 2.27 2.34 -19.68
C GLY A 61 3.44 1.40 -19.99
N TYR A 62 4.65 1.96 -20.01
CA TYR A 62 5.88 1.21 -20.23
C TYR A 62 7.06 1.93 -19.58
N ARG A 63 8.13 1.17 -19.33
CA ARG A 63 9.43 1.72 -18.92
C ARG A 63 10.16 2.24 -20.16
N PRO A 64 10.48 3.54 -20.27
CA PRO A 64 11.15 4.06 -21.45
C PRO A 64 12.56 3.52 -21.59
N GLY A 65 12.98 3.31 -22.85
CA GLY A 65 14.36 2.96 -23.17
C GLY A 65 15.32 4.15 -23.02
N PRO A 66 16.65 3.92 -23.14
CA PRO A 66 17.65 4.96 -22.95
C PRO A 66 17.48 6.19 -23.87
N GLU A 67 17.05 5.99 -25.12
CA GLU A 67 16.82 7.07 -26.08
C GLU A 67 15.69 8.02 -25.66
N GLU A 68 14.66 7.50 -24.99
CA GLU A 68 13.52 8.27 -24.49
C GLU A 68 13.73 8.82 -23.06
N ASN A 69 14.79 8.37 -22.39
CA ASN A 69 15.11 8.75 -21.01
C ASN A 69 16.60 9.15 -20.84
N PRO A 70 17.11 10.10 -21.66
CA PRO A 70 18.54 10.44 -21.67
C PRO A 70 19.03 11.06 -20.35
N HIS A 71 18.12 11.60 -19.55
CA HIS A 71 18.41 12.21 -18.25
C HIS A 71 18.06 11.30 -17.06
N ASN A 72 17.60 10.07 -17.32
CA ASN A 72 17.12 9.14 -16.29
C ASN A 72 16.06 9.77 -15.34
N ALA A 73 15.23 10.67 -15.88
CA ALA A 73 14.20 11.39 -15.12
C ALA A 73 12.85 10.67 -15.12
N TRP A 74 12.65 9.73 -16.04
CA TRP A 74 11.43 8.93 -16.15
C TRP A 74 11.58 7.58 -15.46
N TYR A 75 10.59 7.22 -14.65
CA TYR A 75 10.42 5.84 -14.18
C TYR A 75 9.53 5.04 -15.16
N TYR A 76 8.29 5.49 -15.35
CA TYR A 76 7.33 4.95 -16.30
C TYR A 76 6.68 6.07 -17.11
N LYS A 77 6.33 5.80 -18.36
CA LYS A 77 5.51 6.66 -19.20
C LYS A 77 4.17 5.97 -19.47
N THR A 78 3.08 6.70 -19.36
CA THR A 78 1.72 6.20 -19.60
C THR A 78 0.89 7.28 -20.31
N GLU A 79 -0.21 6.86 -20.93
CA GLU A 79 -1.21 7.75 -21.48
C GLU A 79 -2.54 7.56 -20.76
N VAL A 80 -3.06 8.66 -20.21
CA VAL A 80 -4.36 8.74 -19.55
C VAL A 80 -5.16 9.85 -20.20
N LYS A 81 -6.22 9.49 -20.93
CA LYS A 81 -7.10 10.46 -21.59
C LYS A 81 -8.15 10.94 -20.58
N GLY A 82 -7.94 12.17 -20.09
CA GLY A 82 -8.88 12.87 -19.21
C GLY A 82 -9.99 13.60 -19.98
N ALA A 83 -10.51 14.68 -19.38
CA ALA A 83 -11.55 15.51 -19.99
C ALA A 83 -11.12 16.10 -21.36
N PRO A 84 -12.03 16.20 -22.34
CA PRO A 84 -11.72 16.70 -23.69
C PRO A 84 -11.46 18.23 -23.75
N GLU A 85 -11.76 18.95 -22.67
CA GLU A 85 -11.71 20.40 -22.56
C GLU A 85 -11.33 20.88 -21.16
N GLY A 86 -10.92 22.15 -21.07
CA GLY A 86 -10.44 22.78 -19.83
C GLY A 86 -9.07 23.43 -20.01
N LYS A 87 -8.58 24.07 -18.94
CA LYS A 87 -7.34 24.86 -18.95
C LYS A 87 -6.07 24.06 -19.29
N LEU A 88 -6.10 22.74 -19.08
CA LEU A 88 -4.97 21.84 -19.33
C LEU A 88 -5.09 21.10 -20.68
N LYS A 89 -6.06 21.42 -21.53
CA LYS A 89 -6.20 20.80 -22.85
C LYS A 89 -4.90 20.96 -23.65
N GLY A 90 -4.38 19.85 -24.16
CA GLY A 90 -3.14 19.79 -24.95
C GLY A 90 -1.85 19.89 -24.13
N ARG A 91 -1.93 19.81 -22.80
CA ARG A 91 -0.75 19.77 -21.92
C ARG A 91 -0.45 18.34 -21.48
N THR A 92 0.84 18.04 -21.38
CA THR A 92 1.36 16.82 -20.75
C THR A 92 1.94 17.19 -19.39
N VAL A 93 1.66 16.38 -18.38
CA VAL A 93 2.18 16.58 -17.03
C VAL A 93 2.95 15.32 -16.60
N ALA A 94 3.98 15.51 -15.79
CA ALA A 94 4.63 14.43 -15.07
C ALA A 94 4.03 14.37 -13.65
N LEU A 95 3.79 13.17 -13.16
CA LEU A 95 3.53 12.91 -11.75
C LEU A 95 4.84 12.47 -11.11
N LYS A 96 5.14 12.99 -9.92
CA LYS A 96 6.25 12.47 -9.13
C LYS A 96 5.92 11.02 -8.74
N ASP A 97 6.92 10.16 -8.67
CA ASP A 97 6.80 8.72 -8.38
C ASP A 97 6.10 8.41 -7.04
N ASN A 98 6.14 9.33 -6.08
CA ASN A 98 5.40 9.21 -4.83
C ASN A 98 3.91 9.63 -4.92
N VAL A 99 3.43 10.05 -6.10
CA VAL A 99 2.02 10.33 -6.38
C VAL A 99 1.41 9.14 -7.11
N MET A 100 0.50 8.45 -6.43
CA MET A 100 -0.12 7.24 -6.95
C MET A 100 -0.96 7.51 -8.20
N LEU A 101 -0.69 6.77 -9.27
CA LEU A 101 -1.55 6.68 -10.45
C LEU A 101 -2.04 5.24 -10.59
N ALA A 102 -3.31 5.00 -10.32
CA ALA A 102 -3.87 3.65 -10.26
C ALA A 102 -3.60 2.84 -11.55
N GLY A 103 -3.08 1.62 -11.39
CA GLY A 103 -2.74 0.71 -12.49
C GLY A 103 -1.41 0.99 -13.18
N VAL A 104 -0.63 1.97 -12.70
CA VAL A 104 0.71 2.28 -13.23
C VAL A 104 1.75 1.98 -12.14
N PRO A 105 2.86 1.31 -12.47
CA PRO A 105 3.92 1.06 -11.50
C PRO A 105 4.47 2.37 -10.90
N MET A 106 4.76 2.31 -9.60
CA MET A 106 5.45 3.36 -8.82
C MET A 106 6.69 2.79 -8.13
#